data_AF-A0A6J4MSB4-F1
#
_entry.id   AF-A0A6J4MSB4-F1
#
_cell.length_a   1.000
_cell.length_b   1.000
_cell.length_c   1.000
_cell.angle_alpha   90.00
_cell.angle_beta   90.00
_cell.angle_gamma   90.00
#
_symmetry.space_group_name_H-M   'P 1'
#
loop_
_entity.id
_entity.type
_entity.pdbx_description
1 polymer ?
#
loop_
_entity_poly.entity_id
_entity_poly.type
_entity_poly.pdbx_seq_one_letter_code
_entity_poly.pdbx_strand_id
1 'polypeptide(L)'
;GRFFDTVGRRPMIAFTYAMSGILLAISGYLFQQDVLSASTLTLAWVVVFFFASAAASSAYLTVSETFPLEIRALAIAAFYAIGTGLGGVAGPAVFGALVESGSRSSVFGGYLFGSALMIFAAVVAAIWGVAAERKSLEAVARPLASADENTALSPHGGGDSHSDANRTPRGGSRGQ
;
A
#
# COMPACT_ATOMS: atom_id res chain seq x y z
N GLY A 1 4.89 20.51 -4.36
CA GLY A 1 5.87 21.41 -3.71
C GLY A 1 7.24 20.79 -3.82
N ARG A 2 8.28 21.54 -4.23
CA ARG A 2 9.60 21.03 -4.67
C ARG A 2 10.38 20.16 -3.67
N PHE A 3 10.01 20.14 -2.38
CA PHE A 3 10.60 19.21 -1.40
C PHE A 3 10.07 17.77 -1.52
N PHE A 4 8.88 17.57 -2.10
CA PHE A 4 8.23 16.26 -2.28
C PHE A 4 8.88 15.42 -3.40
N ASP A 5 9.51 16.07 -4.38
CA ASP A 5 10.12 15.41 -5.55
C ASP A 5 11.63 15.13 -5.37
N THR A 6 12.30 15.72 -4.36
CA THR A 6 13.77 15.66 -4.24
C THR A 6 14.25 14.59 -3.26
N VAL A 7 13.41 14.14 -2.34
CA VAL A 7 13.82 13.29 -1.20
C VAL A 7 13.42 11.82 -1.39
N GLY A 8 12.45 11.56 -2.26
CA GLY A 8 11.92 10.24 -2.55
C GLY A 8 11.00 9.65 -1.47
N ARG A 9 10.15 8.68 -1.84
CA ARG A 9 9.11 8.11 -0.93
C ARG A 9 9.69 7.40 0.30
N ARG A 10 10.83 6.72 0.15
CA ARG A 10 11.46 5.92 1.23
C ARG A 10 11.96 6.81 2.39
N PRO A 11 12.74 7.88 2.15
CA PRO A 11 13.16 8.76 3.24
C PRO A 11 12.00 9.57 3.84
N MET A 12 10.95 9.84 3.06
CA MET A 12 9.74 10.51 3.57
C MET A 12 9.02 9.65 4.63
N ILE A 13 8.83 8.35 4.38
CA ILE A 13 8.22 7.43 5.35
C ILE A 13 9.08 7.31 6.61
N ALA A 14 10.41 7.17 6.44
CA ALA A 14 11.31 7.10 7.58
C ALA A 14 11.29 8.40 8.41
N PHE A 15 11.27 9.56 7.76
CA PHE A 15 11.20 10.86 8.43
C PHE A 15 9.92 11.05 9.22
N THR A 16 8.75 10.74 8.64
CA THR A 16 7.47 10.91 9.33
C THR A 16 7.35 9.96 10.52
N TYR A 17 7.79 8.70 10.41
CA TYR A 17 7.84 7.79 11.56
C TYR A 17 8.79 8.28 12.65
N ALA A 18 9.99 8.75 12.28
CA ALA A 18 10.96 9.28 13.23
C ALA A 18 10.42 10.52 13.96
N MET A 19 9.83 11.46 13.22
CA MET A 19 9.21 12.67 13.78
C MET A 19 8.06 12.34 14.72
N SER A 20 7.15 11.43 14.34
CA SER A 20 6.07 10.97 15.22
C SER A 20 6.61 10.34 16.49
N GLY A 21 7.66 9.51 16.40
CA GLY A 21 8.31 8.92 17.57
C GLY A 21 8.93 9.95 18.52
N ILE A 22 9.68 10.91 17.97
CA ILE A 22 10.32 11.99 18.76
C ILE A 22 9.25 12.86 19.44
N LEU A 23 8.22 13.27 18.70
CA LEU A 23 7.13 14.07 19.26
C LEU A 23 6.39 13.32 20.37
N LEU A 24 6.22 12.00 20.25
CA LEU A 24 5.59 11.18 21.28
C LEU A 24 6.44 11.10 22.56
N ALA A 25 7.77 10.97 22.42
CA ALA A 25 8.69 11.00 23.56
C ALA A 25 8.67 12.36 24.26
N ILE A 26 8.71 13.45 23.49
CA ILE A 26 8.62 14.82 24.03
C ILE A 26 7.28 15.03 24.75
N SER A 27 6.18 14.59 24.15
CA SER A 27 4.84 14.70 24.75
C SER A 27 4.75 13.93 26.06
N GLY A 28 5.29 12.70 26.09
CA GLY A 28 5.37 11.91 27.32
C GLY A 28 6.23 12.56 28.39
N TYR A 29 7.39 13.11 28.02
CA TYR A 29 8.29 13.79 28.96
C TYR A 29 7.63 15.03 29.56
N LEU A 30 7.01 15.86 28.72
CA LEU A 30 6.27 17.05 29.18
C LEU A 30 5.04 16.69 30.03
N PHE A 31 4.42 15.53 29.78
CA PHE A 31 3.33 15.00 30.60
C PHE A 31 3.83 14.57 31.99
N GLN A 32 5.01 13.96 32.08
CA GLN A 32 5.62 13.61 33.36
C GLN A 32 5.92 14.86 34.22
N GLN A 33 6.35 15.95 33.58
CA GLN A 33 6.72 17.22 34.22
C GLN A 33 5.51 18.07 34.66
N ASP A 34 4.27 17.59 34.47
CA ASP A 34 3.02 18.30 34.85
C ASP A 34 2.83 19.69 34.20
N VAL A 35 3.52 19.93 33.07
CA VAL A 35 3.47 21.21 32.36
C VAL A 35 2.39 21.21 31.27
N LEU A 36 1.88 20.02 30.90
CA LEU A 36 0.86 19.86 29.87
C LEU A 36 -0.55 19.89 30.48
N SER A 37 -1.30 20.92 30.10
CA SER A 37 -2.76 20.91 30.27
C SER A 37 -3.42 19.93 29.29
N ALA A 38 -4.66 19.53 29.57
CA ALA A 38 -5.42 18.61 28.71
C ALA A 38 -5.56 19.11 27.26
N SER A 39 -5.68 20.43 27.05
CA SER A 39 -5.74 21.02 25.72
C SER A 39 -4.40 20.94 24.99
N THR A 40 -3.28 21.19 25.68
CA THR A 40 -1.93 21.11 25.11
C THR A 40 -1.55 19.67 24.75
N LEU A 41 -1.95 18.70 25.57
CA LEU A 41 -1.75 17.27 25.28
C LEU A 41 -2.53 16.84 24.04
N THR A 42 -3.79 17.28 23.92
CA THR A 42 -4.62 17.00 22.75
C THR A 42 -4.01 17.59 21.49
N LEU A 43 -3.50 18.83 21.55
CA LEU A 43 -2.81 19.47 20.43
C LEU A 43 -1.55 18.68 20.04
N ALA A 44 -0.76 18.25 21.03
CA ALA A 44 0.43 17.44 20.78
C ALA A 44 0.09 16.12 20.08
N TRP A 45 -0.97 15.43 20.51
CA TRP A 45 -1.47 14.23 19.85
C TRP A 45 -1.93 14.50 18.42
N VAL A 46 -2.66 15.58 18.17
CA VAL A 46 -3.08 15.95 16.80
C VAL A 46 -1.86 16.11 15.89
N VAL A 47 -0.80 16.78 16.35
CA VAL A 47 0.43 16.95 15.57
C VAL A 47 1.12 15.60 15.32
N VAL A 48 1.21 14.72 16.32
CA VAL A 48 1.77 13.36 16.14
C VAL A 48 0.98 12.56 15.11
N PHE A 49 -0.36 12.58 15.20
CA PHE A 49 -1.25 11.87 14.27
C PHE A 49 -1.21 12.45 12.85
N PHE A 50 -0.99 13.76 12.72
CA PHE A 50 -0.80 14.39 11.42
C PHE A 50 0.39 13.76 10.68
N PHE A 51 1.56 13.67 11.32
CA PHE A 51 2.74 13.04 10.72
C PHE A 51 2.53 11.53 10.51
N ALA A 52 1.88 10.85 11.44
CA ALA A 52 1.59 9.42 11.34
C ALA A 52 0.67 9.11 10.14
N SER A 53 -0.34 9.96 9.87
CA SER A 53 -1.24 9.77 8.73
C SER A 53 -0.51 9.90 7.39
N ALA A 54 0.42 10.87 7.27
CA ALA A 54 1.26 11.03 6.08
C ALA A 54 2.16 9.80 5.83
N ALA A 55 2.69 9.19 6.90
CA ALA A 55 3.45 7.93 6.82
C ALA A 55 2.57 6.79 6.29
N ALA A 56 1.38 6.62 6.88
CA ALA A 56 0.43 5.56 6.51
C ALA A 56 -0.04 5.67 5.06
N SER A 57 -0.37 6.88 4.57
CA SER A 57 -0.78 7.10 3.18
C SER A 57 0.31 6.73 2.18
N SER A 58 1.57 7.05 2.50
CA SER A 58 2.71 6.74 1.62
C SER A 58 3.04 5.25 1.60
N ALA A 59 2.91 4.58 2.75
CA ALA A 59 3.10 3.14 2.87
C ALA A 59 2.00 2.36 2.13
N TYR A 60 0.74 2.81 2.21
CA TYR A 60 -0.37 2.18 1.49
C TYR A 60 -0.15 2.17 -0.02
N LEU A 61 0.29 3.29 -0.60
CA LEU A 61 0.62 3.36 -2.02
C LEU A 61 1.77 2.41 -2.38
N THR A 62 2.84 2.39 -1.58
CA THR A 62 3.99 1.50 -1.76
C THR A 62 3.60 0.02 -1.76
N VAL A 63 2.73 -0.40 -0.81
CA VAL A 63 2.18 -1.76 -0.75
C VAL A 63 1.31 -2.03 -1.97
N SER A 64 0.42 -1.11 -2.33
CA SER A 64 -0.50 -1.29 -3.47
C SER A 64 0.19 -1.38 -4.83
N GLU A 65 1.42 -0.84 -4.93
CA GLU A 65 2.26 -0.85 -6.13
C GLU A 65 3.24 -2.04 -6.17
N THR A 66 3.59 -2.62 -5.01
CA THR A 66 4.55 -3.74 -4.91
C THR A 66 3.89 -5.10 -5.12
N PHE A 67 2.62 -5.25 -4.75
CA PHE A 67 1.92 -6.53 -4.79
C PHE A 67 1.05 -6.69 -6.05
N PRO A 68 1.07 -7.86 -6.73
CA PRO A 68 0.12 -8.22 -7.79
C PRO A 68 -1.34 -8.05 -7.36
N LEU A 69 -2.22 -7.73 -8.32
CA LEU A 69 -3.61 -7.36 -8.06
C LEU A 69 -4.40 -8.46 -7.33
N GLU A 70 -4.02 -9.72 -7.55
CA GLU A 70 -4.64 -10.93 -7.01
C GLU A 70 -4.44 -11.07 -5.49
N ILE A 71 -3.29 -10.64 -4.96
CA ILE A 71 -2.95 -10.79 -3.53
C ILE A 71 -3.09 -9.49 -2.72
N ARG A 72 -3.34 -8.36 -3.39
CA ARG A 72 -3.47 -7.05 -2.77
C ARG A 72 -4.62 -6.97 -1.76
N ALA A 73 -5.76 -7.59 -2.05
CA ALA A 73 -6.90 -7.62 -1.12
C ALA A 73 -6.57 -8.39 0.18
N LEU A 74 -5.89 -9.53 0.05
CA LEU A 74 -5.45 -10.32 1.22
C LEU A 74 -4.43 -9.55 2.05
N ALA A 75 -3.49 -8.85 1.39
CA ALA A 75 -2.51 -8.02 2.07
C ALA A 75 -3.19 -6.90 2.89
N ILE A 76 -4.12 -6.14 2.29
CA ILE A 76 -4.87 -5.07 2.98
C ILE A 76 -5.66 -5.65 4.16
N ALA A 77 -6.35 -6.78 3.97
CA ALA A 77 -7.11 -7.45 5.03
C ALA A 77 -6.21 -7.87 6.21
N ALA A 78 -5.05 -8.46 5.94
CA ALA A 78 -4.09 -8.85 6.97
C ALA A 78 -3.53 -7.63 7.71
N PHE A 79 -3.12 -6.58 6.99
CA PHE A 79 -2.67 -5.33 7.61
C PHE A 79 -3.76 -4.67 8.45
N TYR A 80 -5.01 -4.66 7.97
CA TYR A 80 -6.13 -4.12 8.71
C TYR A 80 -6.43 -4.92 9.99
N ALA A 81 -6.43 -6.26 9.91
CA ALA A 81 -6.66 -7.12 11.06
C ALA A 81 -5.58 -6.95 12.13
N ILE A 82 -4.30 -6.95 11.74
CA ILE A 82 -3.17 -6.77 12.67
C ILE A 82 -3.18 -5.34 13.24
N GLY A 83 -3.37 -4.33 12.39
CA GLY A 83 -3.39 -2.93 12.80
C GLY A 83 -4.53 -2.63 13.77
N THR A 84 -5.72 -3.18 13.52
CA THR A 84 -6.88 -3.04 14.42
C THR A 84 -6.66 -3.81 15.73
N GLY A 85 -6.11 -5.03 15.66
CA GLY A 85 -5.84 -5.83 16.86
C GLY A 85 -4.80 -5.18 17.78
N LEU A 86 -3.64 -4.81 17.24
CA LEU A 86 -2.56 -4.22 18.03
C LEU A 86 -2.83 -2.76 18.39
N GLY A 87 -3.19 -1.92 17.41
CA GLY A 87 -3.37 -0.49 17.62
C GLY A 87 -4.74 -0.13 18.21
N GLY A 88 -5.80 -0.76 17.72
CA GLY A 88 -7.19 -0.43 18.09
C GLY A 88 -7.68 -1.12 19.36
N VAL A 89 -7.29 -2.39 19.58
CA VAL A 89 -7.73 -3.16 20.76
C VAL A 89 -6.68 -3.14 21.85
N ALA A 90 -5.45 -3.59 21.56
CA ALA A 90 -4.41 -3.68 22.59
C ALA A 90 -3.94 -2.29 23.06
N GLY A 91 -3.88 -1.30 22.17
CA GLY A 91 -3.49 0.08 22.50
C GLY A 91 -4.32 0.69 23.64
N PRO A 92 -5.65 0.85 23.49
CA PRO A 92 -6.51 1.37 24.56
C PRO A 92 -6.52 0.50 25.80
N ALA A 93 -6.44 -0.83 25.68
CA ALA A 93 -6.38 -1.73 26.83
C ALA A 93 -5.11 -1.50 27.68
N VAL A 94 -3.94 -1.40 27.03
CA VAL A 94 -2.67 -1.13 27.71
C VAL A 94 -2.65 0.28 28.29
N PHE A 95 -3.04 1.30 27.52
CA PHE A 95 -3.10 2.67 28.04
C PHE A 95 -4.12 2.82 29.18
N GLY A 96 -5.27 2.15 29.10
CA GLY A 96 -6.26 2.11 30.18
C GLY A 96 -5.67 1.56 31.48
N ALA A 97 -5.00 0.41 31.41
CA ALA A 97 -4.32 -0.18 32.57
C ALA A 97 -3.20 0.72 33.13
N LEU A 98 -2.43 1.39 32.26
CA LEU A 98 -1.39 2.33 32.69
C LEU A 98 -1.98 3.56 33.39
N VAL A 99 -3.11 4.09 32.91
CA VAL A 99 -3.80 5.23 33.53
C VAL A 99 -4.44 4.81 34.86
N GLU A 100 -5.02 3.61 34.95
CA GLU A 100 -5.61 3.07 36.18
C GLU A 100 -4.58 2.93 37.32
N SER A 101 -3.31 2.68 36.98
CA SER A 101 -2.21 2.66 37.96
C SER A 101 -2.00 4.00 38.69
N GLY A 102 -2.59 5.11 38.19
CA GLY A 102 -2.49 6.45 38.76
C GLY A 102 -1.10 7.09 38.69
N SER A 103 -0.10 6.36 38.17
CA SER A 103 1.29 6.79 38.10
C SER A 103 1.60 7.46 36.76
N ARG A 104 2.03 8.73 36.81
CA ARG A 104 2.50 9.47 35.63
C ARG A 104 3.74 8.84 35.00
N SER A 105 4.60 8.18 35.79
CA SER A 105 5.77 7.49 35.26
C SER A 105 5.40 6.24 34.48
N SER A 106 4.32 5.53 34.86
CA SER A 106 3.79 4.39 34.11
C SER A 106 3.26 4.83 32.74
N VAL A 107 2.49 5.92 32.71
CA VAL A 107 1.97 6.50 31.46
C VAL A 107 3.12 7.01 30.57
N PHE A 108 4.13 7.65 31.15
CA PHE A 108 5.35 8.03 30.44
C PHE A 108 6.06 6.82 29.83
N GLY A 109 6.17 5.72 30.58
CA GLY A 109 6.70 4.45 30.06
C GLY A 109 5.93 3.95 28.84
N GLY A 110 4.60 4.08 28.83
CA GLY A 110 3.75 3.78 27.67
C GLY A 110 4.07 4.65 26.45
N TYR A 111 4.24 5.96 26.65
CA TYR A 111 4.66 6.87 25.57
C TYR A 111 6.05 6.55 25.04
N LEU A 112 6.98 6.22 25.92
CA LEU A 112 8.35 5.87 25.53
C LEU A 112 8.39 4.55 24.75
N PHE A 113 7.59 3.57 25.16
CA PHE A 113 7.41 2.32 24.41
C PHE A 113 6.84 2.57 23.01
N GLY A 114 5.77 3.37 22.90
CA GLY A 114 5.20 3.76 21.60
C GLY A 114 6.21 4.52 20.73
N SER A 115 6.99 5.42 21.33
CA SER A 115 8.05 6.17 20.64
C SER A 115 9.14 5.25 20.10
N ALA A 116 9.59 4.30 20.91
CA ALA A 116 10.58 3.30 20.50
C ALA A 116 10.09 2.45 19.33
N LEU A 117 8.83 2.02 19.33
CA LEU A 117 8.24 1.30 18.20
C LEU A 117 8.20 2.15 16.91
N MET A 118 7.86 3.43 17.01
CA MET A 118 7.86 4.35 15.87
C MET A 118 9.26 4.59 15.31
N ILE A 119 10.26 4.80 16.17
CA ILE A 119 11.65 4.95 15.75
C ILE A 119 12.17 3.65 15.13
N PHE A 120 11.84 2.50 15.72
CA PHE A 120 12.19 1.20 15.13
C PHE A 120 11.59 1.04 13.74
N ALA A 121 10.31 1.38 13.54
CA ALA A 121 9.66 1.38 12.23
C ALA A 121 10.35 2.35 11.25
N ALA A 122 10.77 3.54 11.71
CA ALA A 122 11.53 4.48 10.90
C ALA A 122 12.86 3.89 10.41
N VAL A 123 13.60 3.21 11.29
CA VAL A 123 14.86 2.54 10.97
C VAL A 123 14.64 1.39 10.00
N VAL A 124 13.61 0.56 10.24
CA VAL A 124 13.24 -0.54 9.34
C VAL A 124 12.88 0.00 7.95
N ALA A 125 12.06 1.05 7.87
CA ALA A 125 11.71 1.71 6.62
C ALA A 125 12.93 2.36 5.94
N ALA A 126 13.86 2.92 6.72
CA ALA A 126 15.08 3.51 6.21
C ALA A 126 16.04 2.46 5.63
N ILE A 127 16.14 1.25 6.20
CA ILE A 127 17.08 0.19 5.78
C ILE A 127 16.47 -0.74 4.72
N TRP A 128 15.24 -1.20 4.93
CA TRP A 128 14.57 -2.20 4.09
C TRP A 128 13.41 -1.65 3.26
N GLY A 129 13.10 -0.35 3.37
CA GLY A 129 12.07 0.26 2.55
C GLY A 129 12.41 0.15 1.06
N VAL A 130 11.57 -0.56 0.31
CA VAL A 130 11.69 -0.62 -1.14
C VAL A 130 11.24 0.73 -1.69
N ALA A 131 12.13 1.42 -2.41
CA ALA A 131 11.74 2.62 -3.14
C ALA A 131 10.87 2.19 -4.31
N ALA A 132 9.54 2.24 -4.15
CA ALA A 132 8.57 2.03 -5.24
C ALA A 132 8.54 3.22 -6.23
N GLU A 133 9.67 3.88 -6.47
CA GLU A 133 9.78 4.87 -7.51
C GLU A 133 9.94 4.16 -8.87
N ARG A 134 8.89 4.27 -9.68
CA ARG A 134 8.89 4.06 -11.14
C ARG A 134 9.03 2.62 -11.67
N LYS A 135 8.29 1.67 -11.10
CA LYS A 135 7.91 0.44 -11.85
C LYS A 135 6.45 0.04 -11.63
N SER A 136 5.51 0.88 -12.10
CA SER A 136 4.15 0.41 -12.39
C SER A 136 4.07 -0.04 -13.85
N LEU A 137 4.13 -1.36 -14.06
CA LEU A 137 3.24 -2.17 -14.91
C LEU A 137 2.66 -1.60 -16.23
N GLU A 138 3.36 -0.73 -16.97
CA GLU A 138 3.10 -0.56 -18.42
C GLU A 138 3.57 -1.80 -19.24
N ALA A 139 4.19 -2.79 -18.59
CA ALA A 139 4.58 -4.06 -19.20
C ALA A 139 3.63 -5.24 -18.92
N VAL A 140 2.60 -5.07 -18.07
CA VAL A 140 1.70 -6.19 -17.66
C VAL A 140 0.23 -5.79 -17.71
N ALA A 141 -0.16 -5.11 -18.79
CA ALA A 141 -1.55 -5.07 -19.21
C ALA A 141 -1.63 -5.71 -20.59
N ARG A 142 -1.65 -7.05 -20.65
CA ARG A 142 -2.54 -7.70 -21.61
C ARG A 142 -3.87 -7.80 -20.89
N PRO A 143 -4.87 -6.97 -21.22
CA PRO A 143 -6.16 -7.03 -20.55
C PRO A 143 -6.75 -8.43 -20.77
N LEU A 144 -6.92 -9.22 -19.71
CA LEU A 144 -7.74 -10.43 -19.78
C LEU A 144 -9.22 -10.13 -20.05
N ALA A 145 -9.60 -8.84 -20.13
CA ALA A 145 -10.89 -8.38 -20.66
C ALA A 145 -10.93 -8.26 -22.20
N SER A 146 -9.85 -8.60 -22.91
CA SER A 146 -9.82 -8.62 -24.39
C SER A 146 -9.78 -10.03 -25.00
N ALA A 147 -9.89 -11.07 -24.17
CA ALA A 147 -9.98 -12.46 -24.64
C ALA A 147 -11.41 -12.95 -24.88
N ASP A 148 -12.45 -12.22 -24.45
CA ASP A 148 -13.84 -12.64 -24.66
C ASP A 148 -14.61 -11.85 -25.73
N GLU A 149 -14.07 -10.73 -26.24
CA GLU A 149 -14.77 -9.94 -27.29
C GLU A 149 -14.38 -10.33 -28.72
N ASN A 150 -13.20 -10.92 -28.93
CA ASN A 150 -12.77 -11.36 -30.28
C ASN A 150 -13.38 -12.70 -30.72
N THR A 151 -14.08 -13.42 -29.85
CA THR A 151 -14.88 -14.61 -30.24
C THR A 151 -16.24 -14.20 -30.83
N ALA A 152 -16.70 -12.96 -30.62
CA ALA A 152 -18.01 -12.49 -31.08
C ALA A 152 -17.99 -11.78 -32.45
N LEU A 153 -16.81 -11.50 -33.04
CA LEU A 153 -16.67 -10.64 -34.24
C LEU A 153 -15.84 -11.25 -35.38
N SER A 154 -15.87 -12.58 -35.57
CA SER A 154 -15.43 -13.18 -36.84
C SER A 154 -16.64 -13.44 -37.76
N PRO A 155 -16.93 -12.56 -38.74
CA PRO A 155 -17.74 -12.93 -39.90
C PRO A 155 -16.85 -13.76 -40.85
N HIS A 156 -16.85 -15.09 -40.71
CA HIS A 156 -16.30 -15.97 -41.74
C HIS A 156 -17.40 -16.33 -42.73
N GLY A 157 -17.57 -15.44 -43.71
CA GLY A 157 -18.19 -15.76 -44.98
C GLY A 157 -17.13 -16.18 -46.00
N GLY A 158 -17.36 -17.34 -46.63
CA GLY A 158 -16.94 -17.66 -48.01
C GLY A 158 -15.64 -18.44 -48.19
N GLY A 159 -15.68 -19.50 -49.01
CA GLY A 159 -14.48 -19.98 -49.70
C GLY A 159 -14.13 -21.47 -49.66
N ASP A 160 -15.09 -22.34 -49.93
CA ASP A 160 -15.05 -23.38 -50.98
C ASP A 160 -13.85 -24.36 -51.05
N SER A 161 -14.17 -25.67 -51.13
CA SER A 161 -13.74 -26.63 -52.17
C SER A 161 -13.29 -28.01 -51.66
N HIS A 162 -14.22 -28.97 -51.63
CA HIS A 162 -13.92 -30.38 -51.94
C HIS A 162 -15.21 -31.22 -52.13
N SER A 163 -15.69 -31.34 -53.37
CA SER A 163 -16.23 -32.59 -53.93
C SER A 163 -16.79 -32.38 -55.35
N ASP A 164 -16.40 -33.28 -56.24
CA ASP A 164 -17.06 -33.65 -57.50
C ASP A 164 -16.96 -32.72 -58.72
N ALA A 165 -15.78 -32.74 -59.34
CA ALA A 165 -15.66 -32.54 -60.78
C ALA A 165 -14.97 -33.76 -61.41
N ASN A 166 -15.81 -34.73 -61.76
CA ASN A 166 -15.46 -35.88 -62.59
C ASN A 166 -14.84 -35.38 -63.91
N ARG A 167 -13.66 -35.92 -64.21
CA ARG A 167 -12.85 -35.65 -65.40
C ARG A 167 -13.54 -36.22 -66.65
N THR A 168 -13.52 -35.48 -67.75
CA THR A 168 -13.02 -35.99 -69.05
C THR A 168 -12.68 -34.83 -69.99
N PRO A 169 -11.64 -34.97 -70.85
CA PRO A 169 -10.94 -33.85 -71.45
C PRO A 169 -11.40 -33.53 -72.88
N ARG A 170 -11.37 -32.24 -73.23
CA ARG A 170 -11.47 -31.76 -74.61
C ARG A 170 -10.23 -32.16 -75.42
N GLY A 171 -10.46 -32.64 -76.63
CA GLY A 171 -9.47 -32.68 -77.70
C GLY A 171 -10.17 -32.51 -79.04
N GLY A 172 -10.05 -31.34 -79.66
CA GLY A 172 -10.40 -31.13 -81.06
C GLY A 172 -9.15 -31.06 -81.92
N SER A 173 -9.20 -31.58 -83.16
CA SER A 173 -8.38 -31.10 -84.29
C SER A 173 -8.71 -31.86 -85.60
N ARG A 174 -9.08 -31.08 -86.63
CA ARG A 174 -8.76 -31.19 -88.07
C ARG A 174 -9.21 -32.42 -88.89
N GLY A 175 -9.89 -32.10 -90.00
CA GLY A 175 -9.40 -32.46 -91.34
C GLY A 175 -10.33 -33.28 -92.23
N GLN A 176 -10.66 -32.70 -93.39
CA GLN A 176 -11.29 -33.23 -94.60
C GLN A 176 -12.83 -33.22 -94.65
#